data_AF-A0A8S0SDJ1-F1
#
_entry.id   AF-A0A8S0SDJ1-F1
#
_cell.length_a   1.000
_cell.length_b   1.000
_cell.length_c   1.000
_cell.angle_alpha   90.00
_cell.angle_beta   90.00
_cell.angle_gamma   90.00
#
_symmetry.space_group_name_H-M   'P 1'
#
loop_
_entity.id
_entity.type
_entity.pdbx_description
1 polymer ?
#
loop_
_entity_poly.entity_id
_entity_poly.type
_entity_poly.pdbx_seq_one_letter_code
_entity_poly.pdbx_strand_id
1 'polypeptide(L)'
;MLCSATSTKATPLQLLWDVKNPVTQYLPINSRKIGFSHSSEKLVDIVGTLDNDMDLVFVVGAMAHGKIDKDYVEDYLSRCQL
;
A
#
# COMPACT_ATOMS: atom_id res chain seq x y z
N MET A 1 20.22 3.53 -9.50
CA MET A 1 20.73 3.63 -8.12
C MET A 1 20.62 2.24 -7.51
N LEU A 2 21.73 1.48 -7.51
CA LEU A 2 21.78 0.15 -6.89
C LEU A 2 21.77 0.35 -5.37
N CYS A 3 20.74 -0.11 -4.67
CA CYS A 3 20.80 -0.29 -3.23
C CYS A 3 21.10 -1.77 -2.95
N SER A 4 22.38 -2.08 -2.71
CA SER A 4 22.81 -3.40 -2.27
C SER A 4 22.82 -3.44 -0.76
N ALA A 5 21.75 -3.95 -0.15
CA ALA A 5 21.72 -4.27 1.28
C ALA A 5 22.54 -5.53 1.53
N THR A 6 23.65 -5.42 2.28
CA THR A 6 24.48 -6.55 2.69
C THR A 6 24.55 -6.70 4.21
N SER A 7 24.25 -7.95 4.62
CA SER A 7 24.64 -8.68 5.83
C SER A 7 24.05 -8.34 7.20
N THR A 8 23.06 -9.17 7.51
CA THR A 8 22.56 -9.68 8.80
C THR A 8 23.58 -9.91 9.93
N LYS A 9 23.16 -9.54 11.15
CA LYS A 9 23.44 -10.27 12.40
C LYS A 9 22.13 -10.34 13.20
N ALA A 10 21.55 -11.53 13.34
CA ALA A 10 20.24 -11.72 13.98
C ALA A 10 20.34 -11.48 15.51
N THR A 11 19.52 -10.56 16.00
CA THR A 11 19.22 -10.34 17.42
C THR A 11 17.83 -10.92 17.74
N PRO A 12 17.49 -11.19 19.02
CA PRO A 12 16.30 -11.97 19.38
C PRO A 12 14.96 -11.42 18.85
N LEU A 13 14.86 -10.12 18.55
CA LEU A 13 13.74 -9.52 17.85
C LEU A 13 14.24 -8.37 16.97
N GLN A 14 14.11 -8.53 15.65
CA GLN A 14 14.39 -7.48 14.67
C GLN A 14 13.08 -6.74 14.36
N LEU A 15 13.00 -5.46 14.72
CA LEU A 15 11.76 -4.68 14.61
C LEU A 15 11.52 -4.10 13.22
N LEU A 16 12.57 -3.97 12.41
CA LEU A 16 12.52 -3.49 11.03
C LEU A 16 13.69 -4.08 10.23
N TRP A 17 13.41 -4.46 8.98
CA TRP A 17 14.41 -5.00 8.06
C TRP A 17 14.07 -4.60 6.62
N ASP A 18 15.09 -4.59 5.76
CA ASP A 18 14.93 -4.27 4.35
C ASP A 18 14.40 -5.49 3.59
N VAL A 19 13.24 -5.33 2.95
CA VAL A 19 12.55 -6.40 2.21
C VAL A 19 12.82 -6.29 0.72
N LYS A 20 12.82 -7.42 0.00
CA LYS A 20 13.01 -7.39 -1.46
C LYS A 20 11.72 -6.97 -2.15
N ASN A 21 11.82 -6.10 -3.16
CA ASN A 21 10.69 -5.77 -4.02
C ASN A 21 10.43 -6.93 -5.01
N PRO A 22 9.17 -7.23 -5.41
CA PRO A 22 7.94 -6.44 -5.26
C PRO A 22 7.26 -6.55 -3.89
N VAL A 23 6.77 -5.42 -3.35
CA VAL A 23 6.04 -5.37 -2.07
C VAL A 23 4.80 -6.29 -2.03
N THR A 24 4.21 -6.58 -3.19
CA THR A 24 3.02 -7.43 -3.33
C THR A 24 3.22 -8.85 -2.84
N GLN A 25 4.46 -9.36 -2.79
CA GLN A 25 4.74 -10.73 -2.33
C GLN A 25 4.54 -10.92 -0.81
N TYR A 26 4.48 -9.82 -0.06
CA TYR A 26 4.25 -9.83 1.38
C TYR A 26 2.82 -9.47 1.77
N LEU A 27 1.97 -9.16 0.79
CA LEU A 27 0.57 -8.84 1.01
C LEU A 27 -0.27 -10.13 1.04
N PRO A 28 -1.40 -10.15 1.76
CA PRO A 28 -2.33 -11.28 1.72
C PRO A 28 -2.84 -11.55 0.30
N ILE A 29 -3.05 -12.83 -0.03
CA ILE A 29 -3.39 -13.27 -1.39
C ILE A 29 -4.76 -12.78 -1.85
N ASN A 30 -5.71 -12.63 -0.92
CA ASN A 30 -7.06 -12.11 -1.18
C ASN A 30 -7.20 -10.65 -0.73
N SER A 31 -6.19 -9.84 -1.03
CA SER A 31 -6.18 -8.42 -0.64
C SER A 31 -6.57 -7.49 -1.76
N ARG A 32 -7.55 -6.62 -1.48
CA ARG A 32 -7.92 -5.50 -2.34
C ARG A 32 -7.01 -4.32 -2.07
N LYS A 33 -6.35 -3.81 -3.11
CA LYS A 33 -5.30 -2.79 -2.98
C LYS A 33 -5.83 -1.45 -3.43
N ILE A 34 -6.13 -0.58 -2.47
CA ILE A 34 -6.77 0.71 -2.69
C ILE A 34 -5.75 1.82 -2.49
N GLY A 35 -5.54 2.63 -3.53
CA GLY A 35 -4.73 3.83 -3.49
C GLY A 35 -5.54 5.05 -3.09
N PHE A 36 -4.88 6.02 -2.48
CA PHE A 36 -5.47 7.34 -2.25
C PHE A 36 -5.01 8.33 -3.31
N SER A 37 -5.96 9.05 -3.89
CA SER A 37 -5.68 10.13 -4.82
C SER A 37 -6.65 11.29 -4.60
N HIS A 38 -6.10 12.50 -4.48
CA HIS A 38 -6.90 13.72 -4.38
C HIS A 38 -7.80 13.93 -5.60
N SER A 39 -7.33 13.54 -6.79
CA SER A 39 -8.06 13.74 -8.06
C SER A 39 -9.06 12.62 -8.39
N SER A 40 -9.32 11.68 -7.47
CA SER A 40 -10.31 10.62 -7.73
C SER A 40 -11.73 11.12 -7.42
N GLU A 41 -12.70 10.75 -8.26
CA GLU A 41 -14.12 11.09 -8.07
C GLU A 41 -14.87 10.09 -7.17
N LYS A 42 -14.22 8.97 -6.84
CA LYS A 42 -14.83 7.86 -6.10
C LYS A 42 -14.77 8.12 -4.59
N LEU A 43 -15.89 8.60 -4.03
CA LEU A 43 -16.17 8.63 -2.59
C LEU A 43 -16.95 7.37 -2.21
N VAL A 44 -16.32 6.49 -1.43
CA VAL A 44 -16.96 5.26 -0.94
C VAL A 44 -16.75 5.19 0.56
N ASP A 45 -17.81 4.83 1.29
CA ASP A 45 -17.68 4.45 2.70
C ASP A 45 -16.91 3.12 2.77
N ILE A 46 -15.61 3.26 3.00
CA ILE A 46 -14.65 2.16 3.07
C ILE A 46 -14.96 1.18 4.18
N VAL A 47 -15.74 1.54 5.20
CA VAL A 47 -16.09 0.63 6.30
C VAL A 47 -17.40 -0.10 6.02
N GLY A 48 -18.35 0.56 5.33
CA GLY A 48 -19.66 -0.02 4.99
C GLY A 48 -19.64 -0.97 3.79
N THR A 49 -18.60 -0.93 2.96
CA THR A 49 -18.51 -1.72 1.71
C THR A 49 -17.60 -2.96 1.86
N LEU A 50 -17.30 -3.36 3.10
CA LEU A 50 -16.37 -4.45 3.38
C LEU A 50 -17.08 -5.79 3.38
N ASP A 51 -16.78 -6.59 2.37
CA ASP A 51 -16.99 -8.02 2.45
C ASP A 51 -16.01 -8.58 3.48
N ASN A 52 -16.53 -9.22 4.53
CA ASN A 52 -15.74 -9.73 5.66
C ASN A 52 -14.66 -10.77 5.29
N ASP A 53 -14.65 -11.23 4.02
CA ASP A 53 -13.75 -12.27 3.51
C ASP A 53 -12.58 -11.73 2.69
N MET A 54 -12.48 -10.40 2.52
CA MET A 54 -11.38 -9.75 1.78
C MET A 54 -10.52 -8.88 2.69
N ASP A 55 -9.21 -9.05 2.59
CA ASP A 55 -8.25 -8.18 3.25
C ASP A 55 -8.13 -6.86 2.49
N LEU A 56 -7.91 -5.77 3.21
CA LEU A 56 -7.72 -4.44 2.60
C LEU A 56 -6.29 -3.99 2.78
N VAL A 57 -5.70 -3.54 1.69
CA VAL A 57 -4.38 -2.90 1.69
C VAL A 57 -4.53 -1.47 1.19
N PHE A 58 -4.21 -0.53 2.06
CA PHE A 58 -4.23 0.89 1.72
C PHE A 58 -2.85 1.36 1.28
N VAL A 59 -2.79 1.94 0.09
CA VAL A 59 -1.57 2.49 -0.50
C VAL A 59 -1.64 4.01 -0.35
N VAL A 60 -0.82 4.53 0.57
CA VAL A 60 -0.73 5.97 0.84
C VAL A 60 0.59 6.50 0.29
N GLY A 61 0.52 7.56 -0.51
CA GLY A 61 1.69 8.24 -1.01
C GLY A 61 2.27 9.13 0.08
N ALA A 62 3.43 8.76 0.64
CA ALA A 62 4.18 9.59 1.58
C ALA A 62 5.06 10.62 0.83
N MET A 63 4.48 11.30 -0.15
CA MET A 63 5.18 12.27 -1.02
C MET A 63 4.55 13.66 -0.84
N ALA A 64 5.36 14.73 -0.92
CA ALA A 64 4.87 16.11 -0.84
C ALA A 64 4.05 16.51 -2.07
N HIS A 65 4.55 16.16 -3.26
CA HIS A 65 3.85 16.25 -4.53
C HIS A 65 4.14 14.99 -5.33
N GLY A 66 3.15 14.49 -6.03
CA GLY A 66 3.26 13.26 -6.81
C GLY A 66 1.97 12.48 -6.76
N LYS A 67 1.79 11.63 -7.77
CA LYS A 67 0.67 10.71 -7.84
C LYS A 67 1.19 9.31 -7.54
N ILE A 68 0.39 8.54 -6.82
CA ILE A 68 0.61 7.10 -6.71
C ILE A 68 0.27 6.53 -8.10
N ASP A 69 1.28 6.00 -8.78
CA ASP A 69 1.13 5.35 -10.08
C ASP A 69 1.87 4.02 -10.03
N LYS A 70 1.13 2.97 -9.64
CA LYS A 70 1.66 1.63 -9.41
C LYS A 70 0.64 0.59 -9.87
N ASP A 71 1.12 -0.42 -10.60
CA ASP A 71 0.30 -1.45 -11.24
C ASP A 71 -0.48 -2.34 -10.26
N TYR A 72 -0.07 -2.38 -9.00
CA TYR A 72 -0.75 -3.15 -7.96
C TYR A 72 -1.91 -2.37 -7.30
N VAL A 73 -2.15 -1.11 -7.67
CA VAL A 73 -3.29 -0.36 -7.16
C VAL A 73 -4.49 -0.62 -8.06
N GLU A 74 -5.53 -1.22 -7.51
CA GLU A 74 -6.74 -1.61 -8.25
C GLU A 74 -7.75 -0.46 -8.34
N ASP A 75 -7.83 0.35 -7.29
CA ASP A 75 -8.82 1.43 -7.17
C ASP A 75 -8.21 2.66 -6.50
N TYR A 76 -8.68 3.84 -6.89
CA TYR A 76 -8.33 5.09 -6.23
C TYR A 76 -9.53 5.68 -5.51
N LEU A 77 -9.39 5.97 -4.22
CA LEU A 77 -10.37 6.73 -3.46
C LEU A 77 -9.87 8.14 -3.21
N SER A 78 -10.80 9.09 -3.26
CA SER A 78 -10.57 10.42 -2.70
C SER A 78 -11.25 10.51 -1.34
N ARG A 79 -10.68 11.32 -0.44
CA ARG A 79 -11.33 11.72 0.81
C ARG A 79 -11.80 13.17 0.79
N CYS A 80 -11.50 13.90 -0.29
CA CYS A 80 -11.77 15.33 -0.39
C CYS A 80 -12.37 15.62 -1.78
N GLN A 81 -13.70 15.73 -1.85
CA GLN A 81 -14.40 16.52 -2.87
C GLN A 81 -14.83 17.81 -2.17
N LEU A 82 -14.01 18.84 -2.27
CA LEU A 82 -14.39 20.22 -1.95
C LEU A 82 -14.32 21.03 -3.24
#